data_AF-A0A969YQI7-F1
#
_entry.id   AF-A0A969YQI7-F1
#
_cell.length_a   1.000
_cell.length_b   1.000
_cell.length_c   1.000
_cell.angle_alpha   90.00
_cell.angle_beta   90.00
_cell.angle_gamma   90.00
#
_symmetry.space_group_name_H-M   'P 1'
#
loop_
_entity.id
_entity.type
_entity.pdbx_description
1 polymer ?
#
loop_
_entity_poly.entity_id
_entity_poly.type
_entity_poly.pdbx_seq_one_letter_code
_entity_poly.pdbx_strand_id
1 'polypeptide(L)'
;MSFSFMPALSSQKELAALQLKGLQWTVSHGYHHSSYYKQKLDEAGVHPDQIRSLDDLRRLPFTSAQDLQADYPFPLRAVPFEDIVRIHTSSGTTGKRKVLSYTRKDIDDWAVMFARCYEMAGVT
;
A
#
# COMPACT_ATOMS: atom_id res chain seq x y z
N MET A 1 -24.54 20.55 9.60
CA MET A 1 -23.40 20.31 8.69
C MET A 1 -23.61 18.96 8.04
N SER A 2 -23.46 18.86 6.72
CA SER A 2 -23.42 17.55 6.07
C SER A 2 -22.09 16.89 6.46
N PHE A 3 -22.18 15.65 6.94
CA PHE A 3 -21.01 14.80 7.13
C PHE A 3 -20.47 14.43 5.74
N SER A 4 -19.15 14.41 5.57
CA SER A 4 -18.49 14.02 4.32
C SER A 4 -17.28 13.15 4.62
N PHE A 5 -17.09 12.10 3.82
CA PHE A 5 -15.92 11.23 3.84
C PHE A 5 -14.75 11.81 3.02
N MET A 6 -14.98 12.91 2.29
CA MET A 6 -13.95 13.53 1.47
C MET A 6 -12.84 14.16 2.32
N PRO A 7 -11.56 14.03 1.93
CA PRO A 7 -10.47 14.62 2.68
C PRO A 7 -10.55 16.14 2.62
N ALA A 8 -10.36 16.79 3.77
CA ALA A 8 -10.24 18.25 3.85
C ALA A 8 -8.82 18.68 3.43
N LEU A 9 -8.57 18.72 2.11
CA LEU A 9 -7.35 19.27 1.52
C LEU A 9 -7.69 20.55 0.77
N SER A 10 -6.93 21.62 1.00
CA SER A 10 -7.24 22.95 0.48
C SER A 10 -6.32 23.39 -0.66
N SER A 11 -5.22 22.66 -0.93
CA SER A 11 -4.30 22.99 -2.03
C SER A 11 -3.53 21.80 -2.59
N GLN A 12 -3.02 21.96 -3.82
CA GLN A 12 -2.10 21.00 -4.46
C GLN A 12 -0.81 20.80 -3.64
N LYS A 13 -0.35 21.84 -2.95
CA LYS A 13 0.83 21.76 -2.07
C LYS A 13 0.57 20.87 -0.87
N GLU A 14 -0.61 20.98 -0.25
CA GLU A 14 -1.00 20.10 0.86
C GLU A 14 -1.15 18.65 0.42
N LEU A 15 -1.74 18.42 -0.76
CA LEU A 15 -1.85 17.08 -1.34
C LEU A 15 -0.48 16.47 -1.60
N ALA A 16 0.44 17.21 -2.24
CA ALA A 16 1.79 16.74 -2.52
C ALA A 16 2.58 16.43 -1.24
N ALA A 17 2.43 17.26 -0.20
CA ALA A 17 3.06 17.01 1.11
C ALA A 17 2.52 15.74 1.78
N LEU A 18 1.20 15.51 1.73
CA LEU A 18 0.58 14.29 2.23
C LEU A 18 1.06 13.04 1.46
N GLN A 19 1.11 13.13 0.14
CA GLN A 19 1.61 12.04 -0.72
C GLN A 19 3.08 11.72 -0.44
N LEU A 20 3.93 12.73 -0.28
CA LEU A 20 5.35 12.52 0.03
C LEU A 20 5.52 11.82 1.38
N LYS A 21 4.78 12.27 2.40
CA LYS A 21 4.77 11.63 3.72
C LYS A 21 4.31 10.18 3.63
N GLY A 22 3.26 9.91 2.86
CA GLY A 22 2.76 8.57 2.60
C GLY A 22 3.80 7.69 1.90
N LEU A 23 4.44 8.19 0.85
CA LEU A 23 5.48 7.48 0.11
C LEU A 23 6.67 7.12 1.01
N GLN A 24 7.18 8.09 1.79
CA GLN A 24 8.26 7.88 2.75
C GLN A 24 7.89 6.79 3.76
N TRP A 25 6.68 6.86 4.33
CA TRP A 25 6.18 5.85 5.24
C TRP A 25 6.09 4.46 4.59
N THR A 26 5.52 4.37 3.38
CA THR A 26 5.35 3.09 2.67
C THR A 26 6.69 2.43 2.35
N VAL A 27 7.66 3.19 1.84
CA VAL A 27 8.99 2.67 1.50
C VAL A 27 9.73 2.24 2.77
N SER A 28 9.70 3.06 3.83
CA SER A 28 10.31 2.73 5.11
C SER A 28 9.68 1.48 5.73
N HIS A 29 8.34 1.40 5.75
CA HIS A 29 7.62 0.26 6.32
C HIS A 29 7.93 -1.04 5.55
N GLY A 30 7.90 -1.00 4.21
CA GLY A 30 8.28 -2.13 3.38
C GLY A 30 9.72 -2.58 3.64
N TYR A 31 10.67 -1.64 3.66
CA TYR A 31 12.08 -1.92 3.88
C TYR A 31 12.38 -2.54 5.25
N HIS A 32 11.74 -2.07 6.31
CA HIS A 32 12.03 -2.54 7.67
C HIS A 32 11.24 -3.77 8.10
N HIS A 33 10.10 -4.05 7.48
CA HIS A 33 9.20 -5.11 7.96
C HIS A 33 8.94 -6.23 6.94
N SER A 34 9.39 -6.11 5.70
CA SER A 34 9.32 -7.17 4.70
C SER A 34 10.72 -7.53 4.20
N SER A 35 11.14 -8.78 4.44
CA SER A 35 12.43 -9.30 3.95
C SER A 35 12.55 -9.17 2.42
N TYR A 36 11.44 -9.38 1.72
CA TYR A 36 11.35 -9.22 0.27
C TYR A 36 11.65 -7.78 -0.17
N TYR A 37 10.94 -6.79 0.39
CA TYR A 37 11.16 -5.40 -0.02
C TYR A 37 12.51 -4.87 0.42
N LYS A 38 13.02 -5.33 1.57
CA LYS A 38 14.40 -5.05 1.97
C LYS A 38 15.40 -5.47 0.90
N GLN A 39 15.36 -6.74 0.51
CA GLN A 39 16.24 -7.28 -0.52
C GLN A 39 16.11 -6.51 -1.84
N LYS A 40 14.86 -6.30 -2.30
CA LYS A 40 14.60 -5.66 -3.58
C LYS A 40 15.07 -4.19 -3.64
N LEU A 41 14.93 -3.46 -2.53
CA LEU A 41 15.41 -2.09 -2.42
C LEU A 41 16.94 -2.03 -2.29
N ASP A 42 17.55 -2.95 -1.53
CA ASP A 42 19.01 -3.07 -1.43
C ASP A 42 19.64 -3.38 -2.80
N GLU A 43 19.06 -4.31 -3.58
CA GLU A 43 19.50 -4.64 -4.95
C GLU A 43 19.37 -3.46 -5.92
N ALA A 44 18.36 -2.61 -5.73
CA ALA A 44 18.19 -1.37 -6.49
C ALA A 44 19.09 -0.22 -6.00
N GLY A 45 19.85 -0.42 -4.93
CA GLY A 45 20.68 0.62 -4.31
C GLY A 45 19.87 1.78 -3.70
N VAL A 46 18.64 1.51 -3.25
CA VAL A 46 17.74 2.52 -2.69
C VAL A 46 17.54 2.30 -1.19
N HIS A 47 17.84 3.32 -0.40
CA HIS A 47 17.53 3.36 1.03
C HIS A 47 16.31 4.28 1.28
N PRO A 48 15.40 3.97 2.23
CA PRO A 48 14.22 4.80 2.51
C PRO A 48 14.53 6.30 2.74
N ASP A 49 15.63 6.62 3.42
CA ASP A 49 16.05 8.01 3.71
C ASP A 49 16.42 8.83 2.45
N GLN A 50 16.52 8.17 1.30
CA GLN A 50 16.78 8.81 0.02
C GLN A 50 15.50 9.31 -0.66
N ILE A 51 14.31 8.97 -0.15
CA ILE A 51 13.02 9.46 -0.66
C ILE A 51 12.77 10.86 -0.07
N ARG A 52 13.10 11.89 -0.83
CA ARG A 52 13.03 13.30 -0.39
C ARG A 52 12.01 14.12 -1.17
N SER A 53 11.54 13.58 -2.29
CA SER A 53 10.57 14.20 -3.19
C SER A 53 9.68 13.13 -3.84
N LEU A 54 8.57 13.55 -4.45
CA LEU A 54 7.74 12.64 -5.23
C LEU A 54 8.45 12.12 -6.49
N ASP A 55 9.44 12.86 -7.01
CA ASP A 55 10.23 12.42 -8.17
C ASP A 55 11.13 11.22 -7.87
N ASP A 56 11.50 11.01 -6.60
CA ASP A 56 12.27 9.83 -6.17
C ASP A 56 11.51 8.52 -6.37
N LEU A 57 10.19 8.57 -6.59
CA LEU A 57 9.38 7.38 -6.94
C LEU A 57 9.95 6.63 -8.14
N ARG A 58 10.57 7.35 -9.10
CA ARG A 58 11.19 6.78 -10.31
C ARG A 58 12.37 5.86 -10.02
N ARG A 59 12.96 5.95 -8.83
CA ARG A 59 14.10 5.14 -8.39
C ARG A 59 13.66 3.82 -7.79
N LEU A 60 12.38 3.68 -7.43
CA LEU A 60 11.86 2.47 -6.81
C LEU A 60 11.74 1.33 -7.84
N PRO A 61 12.12 0.09 -7.47
CA PRO A 61 11.95 -1.07 -8.33
C PRO A 61 10.46 -1.46 -8.44
N PHE A 62 10.08 -2.00 -9.60
CA PHE A 62 8.71 -2.49 -9.81
C PHE A 62 8.45 -3.81 -9.10
N THR A 63 7.24 -3.98 -8.55
CA THR A 63 6.72 -5.28 -8.08
C THR A 63 5.77 -5.87 -9.11
N SER A 64 5.97 -7.15 -9.41
CA SER A 64 5.29 -7.90 -10.47
C SER A 64 4.32 -8.94 -9.90
N ALA A 65 3.54 -9.55 -10.79
CA ALA A 65 2.65 -10.64 -10.42
C ALA A 65 3.42 -11.90 -9.96
N GLN A 66 4.62 -12.12 -10.51
CA GLN A 66 5.49 -13.24 -10.19
C GLN A 66 6.02 -13.14 -8.77
N ASP A 67 6.31 -11.92 -8.31
CA ASP A 67 6.77 -11.65 -6.94
C ASP A 67 5.75 -12.10 -5.89
N LEU A 68 4.45 -11.94 -6.18
CA LEU A 68 3.35 -12.41 -5.34
C LEU A 68 3.19 -13.95 -5.32
N GLN A 69 3.89 -14.68 -6.21
CA GLN A 69 3.78 -16.13 -6.36
C GLN A 69 5.05 -16.89 -5.94
N ALA A 70 6.20 -16.21 -5.95
CA ALA A 70 7.51 -16.83 -5.77
C ALA A 70 7.67 -17.49 -4.38
N ASP A 71 7.21 -16.84 -3.32
CA ASP A 71 7.29 -17.32 -1.92
C ASP A 71 5.90 -17.40 -1.27
N TYR A 72 5.01 -18.17 -1.91
CA TYR A 72 3.64 -18.40 -1.45
C TYR A 72 3.62 -19.01 -0.03
N PRO A 73 2.72 -18.60 0.89
CA PRO A 73 1.52 -17.80 0.61
C PRO A 73 1.68 -16.30 0.81
N PHE A 74 2.66 -15.83 1.56
CA PHE A 74 2.71 -14.45 2.04
C PHE A 74 4.04 -13.75 1.74
N PRO A 75 4.49 -13.74 0.47
CA PRO A 75 5.85 -13.33 0.10
C PRO A 75 6.14 -11.86 0.45
N LEU A 76 5.11 -11.01 0.39
CA LEU A 76 5.25 -9.56 0.55
C LEU A 76 4.73 -9.04 1.90
N ARG A 77 4.45 -9.93 2.86
CA ARG A 77 3.93 -9.54 4.18
C ARG A 77 4.90 -8.59 4.89
N ALA A 78 4.36 -7.55 5.49
CA ALA A 78 5.12 -6.50 6.20
C ALA A 78 4.64 -6.30 7.66
N VAL A 79 3.84 -7.21 8.21
CA VAL A 79 3.34 -7.18 9.59
C VAL A 79 3.31 -8.59 10.17
N PRO A 80 3.47 -8.80 11.49
CA PRO A 80 3.25 -10.09 12.14
C PRO A 80 1.91 -10.76 11.77
N PHE A 81 1.82 -12.08 11.90
CA PHE A 81 0.61 -12.81 11.51
C PHE A 81 -0.59 -12.47 12.40
N GLU A 82 -0.36 -12.20 13.68
CA GLU A 82 -1.39 -11.80 14.64
C GLU A 82 -2.12 -10.50 14.26
N ASP A 83 -1.49 -9.64 13.46
CA ASP A 83 -2.08 -8.38 13.00
C ASP A 83 -2.97 -8.57 11.75
N ILE A 84 -2.92 -9.74 11.11
CA ILE A 84 -3.69 -10.02 9.90
C ILE A 84 -5.10 -10.49 10.28
N VAL A 85 -6.11 -9.69 9.90
CA VAL A 85 -7.53 -9.95 10.23
C VAL A 85 -8.36 -10.41 9.03
N ARG A 86 -7.79 -10.37 7.82
CA ARG A 86 -8.46 -10.76 6.56
C ARG A 86 -7.44 -11.30 5.57
N ILE A 87 -7.84 -12.34 4.84
CA ILE A 87 -7.12 -12.83 3.67
C ILE A 87 -8.08 -12.90 2.49
N HIS A 88 -7.68 -12.30 1.36
CA HIS A 88 -8.35 -12.49 0.07
C HIS A 88 -7.42 -13.20 -0.90
N THR A 89 -8.02 -13.97 -1.81
CA THR A 89 -7.26 -14.66 -2.86
C THR A 89 -7.85 -14.35 -4.22
N SER A 90 -7.01 -14.21 -5.24
CA SER A 90 -7.47 -14.15 -6.62
C SER A 90 -8.10 -15.49 -7.03
N SER A 91 -9.05 -15.48 -7.97
CA SER A 91 -9.72 -16.68 -8.49
C SER A 91 -8.76 -17.76 -9.03
N GLY A 92 -7.55 -17.40 -9.46
CA GLY A 92 -6.46 -18.35 -9.76
C GLY A 92 -6.54 -19.00 -11.14
N THR A 93 -7.11 -18.31 -12.13
CA THR A 93 -7.29 -18.86 -13.49
C THR A 93 -5.99 -19.09 -14.25
N THR A 94 -4.86 -18.52 -13.81
CA THR A 94 -3.54 -18.60 -14.47
C THR A 94 -2.44 -19.22 -13.61
N GLY A 95 -2.77 -19.96 -12.54
CA GLY A 95 -1.80 -20.69 -11.71
C GLY A 95 -1.97 -20.44 -10.21
N LYS A 96 -0.84 -20.37 -9.46
CA LYS A 96 -0.86 -20.11 -8.01
C LYS A 96 -1.61 -18.82 -7.71
N ARG A 97 -2.61 -18.91 -6.82
CA ARG A 97 -3.41 -17.76 -6.39
C ARG A 97 -2.53 -16.71 -5.75
N LYS A 98 -2.83 -15.44 -6.02
CA LYS A 98 -2.23 -14.32 -5.29
C LYS A 98 -2.99 -14.17 -3.98
N VAL A 99 -2.27 -14.14 -2.88
CA VAL A 99 -2.83 -13.94 -1.54
C VAL A 99 -2.57 -12.50 -1.12
N LEU A 100 -3.62 -11.84 -0.66
CA LEU A 100 -3.57 -10.50 -0.09
C LEU A 100 -4.01 -10.58 1.36
N SER A 101 -3.22 -10.01 2.26
CA SER A 101 -3.46 -9.98 3.71
C SER A 101 -3.71 -8.55 4.15
N TYR A 102 -4.67 -8.36 5.06
CA TYR A 102 -5.06 -7.04 5.53
C TYR A 102 -5.10 -7.00 7.05
N THR A 103 -4.55 -5.92 7.61
CA THR A 103 -4.70 -5.54 9.01
C THR A 103 -6.09 -4.96 9.28
N ARG A 104 -6.44 -4.75 10.56
CA ARG A 104 -7.65 -4.01 10.91
C ARG A 104 -7.68 -2.64 10.24
N LYS A 105 -6.56 -1.90 10.31
CA LYS A 105 -6.45 -0.57 9.73
C LYS A 105 -6.68 -0.59 8.22
N ASP A 106 -6.14 -1.57 7.50
CA ASP A 106 -6.33 -1.67 6.05
C ASP A 106 -7.81 -1.86 5.68
N ILE A 107 -8.55 -2.63 6.48
CA ILE A 107 -9.99 -2.82 6.29
C ILE A 107 -10.77 -1.53 6.56
N ASP A 108 -10.40 -0.81 7.61
CA ASP A 108 -11.06 0.45 7.97
C ASP A 108 -10.79 1.54 6.91
N ASP A 109 -9.54 1.65 6.44
CA ASP A 109 -9.16 2.52 5.33
C ASP A 109 -9.93 2.16 4.05
N TRP A 110 -10.03 0.86 3.74
CA TRP A 110 -10.77 0.37 2.57
C TRP A 110 -12.27 0.73 2.64
N ALA A 111 -12.87 0.62 3.83
CA ALA A 111 -14.26 1.03 4.04
C ALA A 111 -14.46 2.53 3.79
N VAL A 112 -13.56 3.39 4.27
CA VAL A 112 -13.60 4.85 4.02
C VAL A 112 -13.43 5.16 2.53
N MET A 113 -12.56 4.44 1.81
CA MET A 113 -12.41 4.61 0.37
C MET A 113 -13.71 4.32 -0.39
N PHE A 114 -14.41 3.24 -0.02
CA PHE A 114 -15.71 2.92 -0.64
C PHE A 114 -16.80 3.91 -0.26
N ALA A 115 -16.81 4.39 0.98
CA ALA A 115 -17.73 5.44 1.42
C ALA A 115 -17.56 6.72 0.57
N ARG A 116 -16.31 7.12 0.25
CA ARG A 116 -16.05 8.23 -0.70
C ARG A 116 -16.61 7.97 -2.09
N CYS A 117 -16.41 6.76 -2.62
CA CYS A 117 -16.96 6.39 -3.93
C CYS A 117 -18.50 6.50 -3.96
N TYR A 118 -19.16 6.04 -2.91
CA TYR A 118 -20.62 6.09 -2.78
C TYR A 118 -21.13 7.51 -2.59
N GLU A 119 -20.48 8.32 -1.77
CA GLU A 119 -20.81 9.74 -1.61
C GLU A 119 -20.68 10.49 -2.94
N MET A 120 -19.58 10.29 -3.68
CA MET A 120 -19.38 10.91 -5.01
C MET A 120 -20.41 10.43 -6.05
N ALA A 121 -20.96 9.23 -5.88
CA ALA A 121 -22.04 8.69 -6.71
C ALA A 121 -23.44 9.16 -6.27
N GLY A 122 -23.56 9.96 -5.20
CA GLY A 122 -24.83 10.45 -4.68
C GLY A 122 -25.61 9.44 -3.86
N VAL A 123 -24.97 8.37 -3.37
CA VAL A 123 -25.57 7.41 -2.45
C VAL A 123 -25.52 8.02 -1.05
N THR A 124 -26.69 8.31 -0.48
CA THR A 124 -26.88 8.97 0.83
C THR A 124 -27.36 8.01 1.91
#